data_AF-A0AA35UB83-F1
#
_entry.id   AF-A0AA35UB83-F1
#
_cell.length_a   1.000
_cell.length_b   1.000
_cell.length_c   1.000
_cell.angle_alpha   90.00
_cell.angle_beta   90.00
_cell.angle_gamma   90.00
#
_symmetry.space_group_name_H-M   'P 1'
#
loop_
_entity.id
_entity.type
_entity.pdbx_description
1 polymer ?
#
loop_
_entity_poly.entity_id
_entity_poly.type
_entity_poly.pdbx_seq_one_letter_code
_entity_poly.pdbx_strand_id
1 'polypeptide(L)' 'MRAVDVKLETGSTFNGKIFAHSTEVGGKINGDIETKSLKLTSSARFEGSILTDALAIDVGAEVSGSISKLQKS' A
#
# COMPACT_ATOMS: atom_id res chain seq x y z
N MET A 1 11.56 7.91 -16.98
CA MET A 1 11.11 8.82 -15.90
C MET A 1 9.62 8.57 -15.72
N ARG A 2 9.05 8.19 -14.56
CA ARG A 2 9.39 8.40 -13.15
C ARG A 2 9.00 7.11 -12.40
N ALA A 3 9.95 6.39 -11.80
CA ALA A 3 9.59 5.45 -10.75
C ALA A 3 9.25 6.31 -9.53
N VAL A 4 7.96 6.42 -9.21
CA VAL A 4 7.53 7.12 -8.01
C VAL A 4 7.43 6.04 -6.94
N ASP A 5 8.45 5.99 -6.08
CA ASP A 5 8.46 5.14 -4.90
C ASP A 5 7.86 5.93 -3.74
N VAL A 6 6.86 5.36 -3.09
CA VAL A 6 6.20 5.96 -1.93
C VAL A 6 6.57 5.16 -0.70
N LYS A 7 7.12 5.83 0.32
CA LYS A 7 7.42 5.22 1.61
C LYS A 7 6.73 5.99 2.71
N LEU A 8 5.97 5.27 3.53
CA LEU A 8 5.34 5.79 4.72
C LEU A 8 5.97 5.13 5.94
N GLU A 9 6.67 5.91 6.75
CA GLU A 9 7.32 5.42 7.96
C GLU A 9 6.33 5.16 9.08
N THR A 10 6.79 4.45 10.11
CA THR A 10 6.00 4.15 11.31
C THR A 10 5.47 5.42 11.97
N GLY A 11 4.17 5.45 12.24
CA GLY A 11 3.47 6.62 12.80
C GLY A 11 2.99 7.64 11.76
N SER A 12 3.35 7.48 10.48
CA SER A 12 2.78 8.30 9.41
C SER A 12 1.29 8.02 9.25
N THR A 13 0.48 9.06 9.02
CA THR A 13 -0.93 8.91 8.67
C THR A 13 -1.18 9.50 7.30
N PHE A 14 -1.68 8.69 6.37
CA PHE A 14 -2.03 9.12 5.03
C PHE A 14 -3.53 8.94 4.78
N ASN A 15 -4.17 9.96 4.19
CA ASN A 15 -5.56 9.90 3.77
C ASN A 15 -5.67 10.37 2.31
N GLY A 16 -6.18 9.51 1.43
CA GLY A 16 -6.31 9.82 0.01
C GLY A 16 -5.96 8.65 -0.90
N LYS A 17 -5.57 8.95 -2.15
CA LYS A 17 -5.21 7.93 -3.14
C LYS A 17 -3.72 7.97 -3.46
N ILE A 18 -3.07 6.82 -3.41
CA ILE A 18 -1.64 6.65 -3.75
C ILE A 18 -1.55 6.04 -5.14
N PHE A 19 -0.83 6.70 -6.04
CA PHE A 19 -0.47 6.17 -7.36
C PHE A 19 1.05 6.12 -7.47
N ALA A 20 1.61 4.91 -7.45
CA ALA A 20 3.05 4.69 -7.37
C ALA A 20 3.47 3.45 -8.15
N HIS A 21 4.77 3.26 -8.37
CA HIS A 21 5.28 2.01 -8.92
C HIS A 21 5.59 1.01 -7.81
N SER A 22 6.25 1.49 -6.75
CA SER A 22 6.50 0.75 -5.53
C SER A 22 5.98 1.53 -4.34
N THR A 23 5.39 0.82 -3.38
CA THR A 23 4.87 1.43 -2.16
C THR A 23 5.29 0.60 -0.96
N GLU A 24 5.94 1.23 0.02
CA GLU A 24 6.25 0.63 1.31
C GLU A 24 5.49 1.38 2.40
N VAL A 25 4.73 0.65 3.21
CA VAL A 25 3.84 1.21 4.22
C VAL A 25 4.23 0.67 5.59
N GLY A 26 4.46 1.56 6.54
CA GLY A 26 4.62 1.23 7.96
C GLY A 26 3.80 2.07 8.91
N GLY A 27 2.97 2.97 8.39
CA GLY A 27 2.03 3.78 9.16
C GLY A 27 0.57 3.41 8.92
N LYS A 28 -0.33 4.35 9.24
CA LYS A 28 -1.76 4.24 9.00
C LYS A 28 -2.13 4.85 7.64
N ILE A 29 -2.87 4.13 6.83
CA ILE A 29 -3.42 4.60 5.56
C ILE A 29 -4.92 4.39 5.56
N ASN A 30 -5.66 5.44 5.18
CA ASN A 30 -7.07 5.30 4.82
C ASN A 30 -7.28 5.81 3.38
N GLY A 31 -7.71 4.93 2.48
CA GLY A 31 -7.99 5.27 1.08
C GLY A 31 -7.59 4.18 0.11
N ASP A 32 -7.27 4.57 -1.12
CA ASP A 32 -6.98 3.62 -2.20
C ASP A 32 -5.50 3.64 -2.58
N ILE A 33 -4.89 2.46 -2.77
CA ILE A 33 -3.51 2.33 -3.25
C ILE A 33 -3.53 1.65 -4.61
N GLU A 34 -2.95 2.29 -5.61
CA GLU A 34 -2.67 1.69 -6.92
C GLU A 34 -1.15 1.66 -7.12
N THR A 35 -0.58 0.45 -7.10
CA THR A 35 0.88 0.27 -7.19
C THR A 35 1.26 -1.07 -7.80
N LYS A 36 2.40 -1.16 -8.50
CA LYS A 36 2.82 -2.48 -9.04
C LYS A 36 3.29 -3.41 -7.94
N SER A 37 4.02 -2.89 -6.95
CA SER A 37 4.53 -3.64 -5.81
C SER A 37 4.21 -2.92 -4.50
N LEU A 38 3.43 -3.56 -3.64
CA LEU A 38 3.11 -3.08 -2.30
C LEU A 38 3.81 -3.93 -1.24
N LYS A 39 4.45 -3.27 -0.28
CA LYS A 39 5.02 -3.89 0.91
C LYS A 39 4.45 -3.27 2.17
N LEU A 40 3.82 -4.08 3.00
CA LEU A 40 3.29 -3.72 4.31
C LEU A 40 4.24 -4.23 5.38
N THR A 41 4.77 -3.34 6.21
CA THR A 41 5.62 -3.68 7.35
C THR A 41 4.79 -4.03 8.59
N SER A 42 5.41 -4.61 9.62
CA SER A 42 4.74 -5.08 10.85
C SER A 42 3.88 -4.06 11.58
N SER A 43 4.11 -2.76 11.41
CA SER A 43 3.32 -1.69 12.05
C SER A 43 2.31 -1.04 11.10
N ALA A 44 2.19 -1.55 9.87
CA ALA A 44 1.32 -0.99 8.86
C ALA A 44 -0.15 -1.25 9.19
N ARG A 45 -0.98 -0.22 9.02
CA ARG A 45 -2.44 -0.31 9.11
C ARG A 45 -3.04 0.26 7.84
N PHE A 46 -3.62 -0.59 7.03
CA PHE A 46 -4.29 -0.17 5.81
C PHE A 46 -5.80 -0.31 5.94
N GLU A 47 -6.55 0.72 5.56
CA GLU A 47 -8.00 0.71 5.49
C GLU A 47 -8.48 1.24 4.12
N GLY A 48 -9.16 0.40 3.31
CA GLY A 48 -9.69 0.79 1.99
C GLY A 48 -9.48 -0.24 0.88
N SER A 49 -9.10 0.20 -0.33
CA SER A 49 -8.91 -0.69 -1.49
C SER A 49 -7.47 -0.70 -1.98
N ILE A 50 -6.89 -1.89 -2.14
CA ILE A 50 -5.53 -2.06 -2.69
C ILE A 50 -5.65 -2.65 -4.09
N LEU A 51 -5.09 -1.97 -5.09
CA LEU A 51 -4.79 -2.51 -6.40
C LEU A 51 -3.28 -2.73 -6.51
N THR A 52 -2.86 -3.99 -6.53
CA THR A 52 -1.44 -4.32 -6.73
C THR A 52 -1.19 -5.61 -7.47
N ASP A 53 -0.10 -5.68 -8.23
CA ASP A 53 0.32 -6.91 -8.93
C ASP A 53 1.09 -7.86 -8.00
N ALA A 54 1.89 -7.28 -7.10
CA ALA A 54 2.70 -7.99 -6.13
C ALA A 54 2.50 -7.40 -4.73
N LEU A 55 2.08 -8.25 -3.79
CA LEU A 55 1.83 -7.87 -2.40
C LEU A 55 2.75 -8.65 -1.46
N ALA A 56 3.50 -7.93 -0.63
CA ALA A 56 4.29 -8.47 0.46
C ALA A 56 3.74 -7.94 1.79
N ILE A 57 3.46 -8.82 2.73
CA ILE A 57 2.92 -8.48 4.05
C ILE A 57 3.84 -9.08 5.11
N ASP A 58 4.45 -8.24 5.93
CA ASP A 58 5.21 -8.68 7.09
C ASP A 58 4.27 -9.03 8.26
N VAL A 59 4.72 -9.96 9.10
CA VAL A 59 3.98 -10.38 10.29
C VAL A 59 3.74 -9.17 11.20
N GLY A 60 2.47 -8.91 11.52
CA GLY A 60 2.01 -7.78 12.34
C GLY A 60 1.24 -6.70 11.57
N ALA A 61 1.35 -6.66 10.24
CA ALA A 61 0.60 -5.72 9.43
C ALA A 61 -0.91 -6.02 9.49
N GLU A 62 -1.72 -4.97 9.62
CA GLU A 62 -3.18 -5.05 9.61
C GLU A 62 -3.74 -4.46 8.31
N VAL A 63 -4.60 -5.22 7.64
CA VAL A 63 -5.26 -4.79 6.40
C VAL A 63 -6.76 -4.99 6.54
N SER A 64 -7.51 -3.90 6.48
CA SER A 64 -8.96 -3.86 6.55
C SER A 64 -9.51 -3.32 5.24
N GLY A 65 -10.10 -4.18 4.41
CA GLY A 65 -10.68 -3.76 3.15
C GLY A 65 -10.54 -4.82 2.06
N SER A 66 -10.40 -4.38 0.82
CA SER A 66 -10.35 -5.27 -0.35
C SER A 66 -9.01 -5.16 -1.08
N ILE A 67 -8.41 -6.31 -1.38
CA ILE A 67 -7.20 -6.39 -2.21
C ILE A 67 -7.60 -6.98 -3.55
N SER A 68 -7.29 -6.25 -4.62
CA SER A 68 -7.51 -6.62 -5.99
C SER A 68 -6.20 -6.63 -6.76
N LYS A 69 -6.07 -7.58 -7.68
CA LYS A 69 -4.93 -7.59 -8.59
C LYS A 69 -5.15 -6.58 -9.72
N LEU A 70 -4.11 -5.87 -10.12
CA LEU A 70 -4.11 -5.09 -11.38
C LEU A 70 -4.25 -6.09 -12.55
N GLN A 71 -5.49 -6.41 -12.94
CA GLN A 71 -5.73 -7.22 -14.13
C GLN A 71 -5.47 -6.38 -15.37
N LYS A 72 -4.43 -6.75 -16.11
CA LYS A 72 -4.16 -6.19 -17.43
C LYS A 72 -4.95 -7.02 -18.44
N SER A 73 -6.11 -6.51 -18.86
CA SER A 73 -6.85 -7.02 -20.04
C SER A 73 -6.13 -6.69 -21.34
#